data_AF-A0A7V5E955-F1
#
_entry.id   AF-A0A7V5E955-F1
#
_cell.length_a   1.000
_cell.length_b   1.000
_cell.length_c   1.000
_cell.angle_alpha   90.00
_cell.angle_beta   90.00
_cell.angle_gamma   90.00
#
_symmetry.space_group_name_H-M   'P 1'
#
loop_
_entity.id
_entity.type
_entity.pdbx_description
1 polymer ?
#
loop_
_entity_poly.entity_id
_entity_poly.type
_entity_poly.pdbx_seq_one_letter_code
_entity_poly.pdbx_strand_id
1 'polypeptide(L)'
;MSEKATLGRKSAEEILDLYFIENRARLLDIASFLDRIDRYGEAQKAKGDFRYRAFMAAIKILTEAKGERTKKIQLLFSDQTTTPVDSARGLKTTGAWEGFYEGD
;
A
#
# COMPACT_ATOMS: atom_id res chain seq x y z
N MET A 1 23.46 36.16 16.07
CA MET A 1 22.17 35.65 16.58
C MET A 1 21.58 34.76 15.49
N SER A 2 21.42 33.48 15.81
CA SER A 2 21.11 32.41 14.85
C SER A 2 19.71 32.57 14.25
N GLU A 3 19.67 32.67 12.92
CA GLU A 3 18.47 32.56 12.11
C GLU A 3 17.97 31.12 12.21
N LYS A 4 16.93 30.90 13.02
CA LYS A 4 16.21 29.63 13.02
C LYS A 4 15.64 29.45 11.61
N ALA A 5 16.19 28.51 10.86
CA ALA A 5 15.64 28.05 9.60
C ALA A 5 14.20 27.57 9.85
N THR A 6 13.25 28.45 9.57
CA THR A 6 11.85 28.08 9.44
C THR A 6 11.80 27.15 8.25
N LEU A 7 11.65 25.85 8.46
CA LEU A 7 11.55 24.88 7.37
C LEU A 7 10.27 25.21 6.58
N GLY A 8 10.43 26.03 5.53
CA GLY A 8 9.33 26.50 4.70
C GLY A 8 8.59 25.32 4.10
N ARG A 9 7.25 25.43 4.02
CA ARG A 9 6.42 24.46 3.34
C ARG A 9 6.90 24.33 1.89
N LYS A 10 7.34 23.14 1.50
CA LYS A 10 7.75 22.84 0.12
C LYS A 10 6.59 23.05 -0.85
N SER A 11 6.88 23.56 -2.04
CA SER A 11 5.95 23.62 -3.15
C SER A 11 5.63 22.20 -3.67
N ALA A 12 4.56 22.08 -4.45
CA ALA A 12 4.21 20.79 -5.07
C ALA A 12 5.30 20.29 -6.04
N GLU A 13 5.96 21.21 -6.76
CA GLU A 13 7.04 20.90 -7.68
C GLU A 13 8.30 20.46 -6.94
N GLU A 14 8.66 21.12 -5.84
CA GLU A 14 9.79 20.70 -5.00
C GLU A 14 9.58 19.33 -4.37
N ILE A 15 8.33 18.99 -4.01
CA ILE A 15 7.97 17.66 -3.52
C ILE A 15 8.08 16.63 -4.65
N LEU A 16 7.62 16.98 -5.87
CA LEU A 16 7.74 16.11 -7.03
C LEU A 16 9.21 15.78 -7.28
N ASP A 17 10.07 16.79 -7.43
CA ASP A 17 11.49 16.62 -7.72
C ASP A 17 12.21 15.80 -6.63
N LEU A 18 11.92 16.09 -5.36
CA LEU A 18 12.56 15.42 -4.24
C LEU A 18 12.27 13.91 -4.21
N TYR A 19 11.07 13.49 -4.59
CA TYR A 19 10.62 12.10 -4.42
C TYR A 19 10.40 11.34 -5.72
N PHE A 20 10.54 11.97 -6.90
CA PHE A 20 10.20 11.35 -8.18
C PHE A 20 11.03 10.11 -8.47
N ILE A 21 12.37 10.20 -8.36
CA ILE A 21 13.26 9.08 -8.70
C ILE A 21 13.03 7.87 -7.80
N GLU A 22 12.84 8.09 -6.50
CA GLU A 22 12.54 7.02 -5.55
C GLU A 22 11.21 6.33 -5.88
N ASN A 23 10.15 7.09 -6.12
CA ASN A 23 8.84 6.50 -6.44
C ASN A 23 8.82 5.85 -7.83
N ARG A 24 9.60 6.35 -8.80
CA ARG A 24 9.82 5.68 -10.08
C ARG A 24 10.41 4.29 -9.87
N ALA A 25 11.41 4.15 -9.01
CA ALA A 25 11.99 2.84 -8.70
C ALA A 25 10.96 1.90 -8.05
N ARG A 26 10.19 2.38 -7.08
CA ARG A 26 9.11 1.61 -6.44
C ARG A 26 8.06 1.12 -7.44
N LEU A 27 7.68 1.95 -8.42
CA LEU A 27 6.75 1.53 -9.48
C LEU A 27 7.32 0.39 -10.34
N LEU A 28 8.61 0.44 -10.68
CA LEU A 28 9.27 -0.64 -11.44
C LEU A 28 9.34 -1.94 -10.64
N ASP A 29 9.61 -1.86 -9.33
CA ASP A 29 9.63 -3.04 -8.47
C ASP A 29 8.25 -3.69 -8.35
N ILE A 30 7.20 -2.86 -8.22
CA ILE A 30 5.80 -3.32 -8.20
C ILE A 30 5.45 -3.99 -9.53
N ALA A 31 5.79 -3.38 -10.67
CA ALA A 31 5.54 -3.96 -11.99
C ALA A 31 6.27 -5.31 -12.16
N SER A 32 7.55 -5.37 -11.81
CA SER A 32 8.36 -6.59 -11.85
C SER A 32 7.78 -7.71 -10.97
N PHE A 33 7.22 -7.37 -9.80
CA PHE A 33 6.51 -8.33 -8.95
C PHE A 33 5.27 -8.90 -9.63
N LEU A 34 4.44 -8.07 -10.25
CA LEU A 34 3.25 -8.51 -10.99
C LEU A 34 3.64 -9.36 -12.22
N ASP A 35 4.65 -8.94 -12.98
CA ASP A 35 5.18 -9.71 -14.12
C ASP A 35 5.75 -11.06 -13.69
N ARG A 36 6.32 -11.18 -12.49
CA ARG A 36 6.77 -12.46 -11.95
C ARG A 36 5.57 -13.38 -11.70
N ILE A 37 4.50 -12.89 -11.08
CA ILE A 37 3.30 -13.70 -10.83
C ILE A 37 2.72 -14.23 -12.15
N ASP A 38 2.63 -13.38 -13.16
CA ASP A 38 2.03 -13.73 -14.46
C ASP A 38 2.85 -14.75 -15.26
N ARG A 39 4.16 -14.88 -14.99
CA ARG A 39 5.06 -15.79 -15.72
C ARG A 39 5.01 -17.25 -15.27
N TYR A 40 4.45 -17.57 -14.10
CA TYR A 40 4.45 -18.93 -13.56
C TYR A 40 3.08 -19.63 -13.75
N GLY A 41 3.10 -20.96 -13.89
CA GLY A 41 1.90 -21.76 -14.19
C GLY A 41 0.78 -21.73 -13.15
N GLU A 42 1.06 -21.24 -11.93
CA GLU A 42 0.07 -21.08 -10.85
C GLU A 42 -0.47 -19.64 -10.72
N ALA A 43 -0.30 -18.79 -11.74
CA ALA A 43 -0.72 -17.38 -11.69
C ALA A 43 -2.17 -17.19 -11.22
N GLN A 44 -3.11 -18.03 -11.68
CA GLN A 44 -4.52 -17.91 -11.28
C GLN A 44 -4.76 -18.20 -9.80
N LYS A 45 -4.03 -19.17 -9.23
CA LYS A 45 -4.08 -19.47 -7.80
C LYS A 45 -3.50 -18.30 -6.99
N ALA A 46 -2.40 -17.71 -7.44
CA ALA A 46 -1.82 -16.53 -6.80
C ALA A 46 -2.77 -15.32 -6.88
N LYS A 47 -3.46 -15.12 -8.01
CA LYS A 47 -4.46 -14.04 -8.19
C LYS A 47 -5.71 -14.21 -7.32
N GLY A 48 -6.05 -15.45 -6.98
CA GLY A 48 -7.13 -15.75 -6.02
C GLY A 48 -6.76 -15.51 -4.55
N ASP A 49 -5.47 -15.41 -4.22
CA ASP A 49 -5.00 -15.14 -2.86
C ASP A 49 -5.46 -13.74 -2.40
N PHE A 50 -5.99 -13.65 -1.18
CA PHE A 50 -6.50 -12.39 -0.64
C PHE A 50 -5.43 -11.29 -0.58
N ARG A 51 -4.15 -11.63 -0.44
CA ARG A 51 -3.05 -10.65 -0.43
C ARG A 51 -2.88 -10.01 -1.81
N TYR A 52 -3.03 -10.79 -2.88
CA TYR A 52 -2.98 -10.25 -4.24
C TYR A 52 -4.17 -9.32 -4.47
N ARG A 53 -5.38 -9.74 -4.10
CA ARG A 53 -6.58 -8.91 -4.23
C ARG A 53 -6.48 -7.61 -3.43
N ALA A 54 -6.01 -7.66 -2.18
CA ALA A 54 -5.78 -6.48 -1.35
C ALA A 54 -4.71 -5.55 -1.97
N PHE A 55 -3.65 -6.12 -2.54
CA PHE A 55 -2.62 -5.34 -3.22
C PHE A 55 -3.15 -4.62 -4.46
N MET A 56 -3.99 -5.29 -5.27
CA MET A 56 -4.64 -4.67 -6.43
C MET A 56 -5.62 -3.57 -6.01
N ALA A 57 -6.37 -3.77 -4.93
CA ALA A 57 -7.22 -2.72 -4.35
C ALA A 57 -6.40 -1.52 -3.85
N ALA A 58 -5.22 -1.74 -3.27
CA ALA A 58 -4.32 -0.65 -2.86
C ALA A 58 -3.83 0.16 -4.07
N ILE A 59 -3.51 -0.49 -5.20
CA ILE A 59 -3.16 0.20 -6.45
C ILE A 59 -4.32 1.07 -6.94
N LYS A 60 -5.56 0.56 -6.90
CA LYS A 60 -6.76 1.33 -7.26
C LYS A 60 -6.91 2.58 -6.39
N ILE A 61 -6.66 2.47 -5.07
CA ILE A 61 -6.68 3.62 -4.16
C ILE A 61 -5.63 4.66 -4.54
N LEU A 62 -4.43 4.25 -4.94
CA LEU A 62 -3.38 5.17 -5.37
C LEU A 62 -3.82 6.01 -6.57
N THR A 63 -4.51 5.41 -7.55
CA THR A 63 -4.90 6.08 -8.79
C THR A 63 -6.20 6.88 -8.68
N GLU A 64 -7.18 6.41 -7.92
CA GLU A 64 -8.55 6.97 -7.94
C GLU A 64 -8.86 7.90 -6.74
N ALA A 65 -8.24 7.70 -5.58
CA ALA A 65 -8.61 8.46 -4.38
C ALA A 65 -8.14 9.92 -4.44
N LYS A 66 -9.02 10.86 -4.08
CA LYS A 66 -8.66 12.26 -3.82
C LYS A 66 -8.31 12.43 -2.34
N GLY A 67 -7.02 12.58 -2.04
CA GLY A 67 -6.53 12.76 -0.66
C GLY A 67 -6.57 11.49 0.19
N GLU A 68 -5.91 11.54 1.35
CA GLU A 68 -5.84 10.47 2.36
C GLU A 68 -5.41 9.07 1.84
N ARG A 69 -4.73 8.99 0.69
CA ARG A 69 -4.29 7.71 0.06
C ARG A 69 -3.60 6.78 1.05
N THR A 70 -2.63 7.32 1.80
CA THR A 70 -1.88 6.56 2.82
C THR A 70 -2.80 5.95 3.88
N LYS A 71 -3.73 6.73 4.42
CA LYS A 71 -4.69 6.27 5.43
C LYS A 71 -5.61 5.18 4.86
N LYS A 72 -6.11 5.38 3.64
CA LYS A 72 -6.97 4.40 2.96
C LYS A 72 -6.25 3.08 2.72
N ILE A 73 -5.01 3.11 2.23
CA ILE A 73 -4.18 1.91 2.03
C ILE A 73 -3.85 1.24 3.36
N GLN A 74 -3.53 2.03 4.39
CA GLN A 74 -3.26 1.48 5.73
C GLN A 74 -4.49 0.73 6.27
N LEU A 75 -5.67 1.33 6.18
CA LEU A 75 -6.91 0.71 6.66
C LEU A 75 -7.30 -0.52 5.83
N LEU A 76 -7.01 -0.52 4.52
CA LEU A 76 -7.24 -1.67 3.64
C LEU A 76 -6.44 -2.90 4.09
N PHE A 77 -5.19 -2.72 4.54
CA PHE A 77 -4.33 -3.81 4.99
C PHE A 77 -4.48 -4.16 6.48
N SER A 78 -5.20 -3.36 7.26
CA SER A 78 -5.30 -3.52 8.70
C SER A 78 -6.54 -4.31 9.11
N ASP A 79 -6.42 -5.13 10.16
CA ASP A 79 -7.57 -5.70 10.85
C ASP A 79 -8.39 -4.57 11.48
N GLN A 80 -9.67 -4.46 11.09
CA GLN A 80 -10.59 -3.43 11.58
C GLN A 80 -11.48 -3.93 12.73
N THR A 81 -11.28 -5.16 13.20
CA THR A 81 -12.04 -5.68 14.35
C THR A 81 -11.70 -4.90 15.62
N THR A 82 -12.74 -4.57 16.39
CA THR A 82 -12.62 -3.86 17.66
C THR A 82 -12.68 -4.79 18.87
N THR A 83 -13.05 -6.05 18.64
CA THR A 83 -13.06 -7.09 19.67
C THR A 83 -11.71 -7.78 19.70
N PRO A 84 -10.98 -7.75 20.83
CA PRO A 84 -9.70 -8.45 20.94
C PRO A 84 -9.88 -9.96 20.76
N VAL A 85 -8.91 -10.59 20.12
CA VAL A 85 -8.80 -12.06 20.12
C VAL A 85 -8.45 -12.54 21.53
N ASP A 86 -9.00 -13.68 21.94
CA ASP A 86 -8.72 -14.28 23.26
C ASP A 86 -7.23 -14.63 23.44
N SER A 87 -6.52 -14.90 22.35
CA SER A 87 -5.08 -15.13 22.33
C SER A 87 -4.48 -14.88 20.95
N ALA A 88 -3.31 -14.24 20.92
CA ALA A 88 -2.53 -14.06 19.69
C ALA A 88 -1.63 -15.27 19.36
N ARG A 89 -1.60 -16.29 20.21
CA ARG A 89 -0.70 -17.45 20.04
C ARG A 89 -1.08 -18.23 18.78
N GLY A 90 -0.18 -18.27 17.82
CA GLY A 90 -0.36 -18.99 16.55
C GLY A 90 -0.94 -18.15 15.42
N LEU A 91 -1.32 -16.89 15.68
CA LEU A 91 -1.64 -15.94 14.61
C LEU A 91 -0.37 -15.59 13.81
N LYS A 92 -0.56 -15.36 12.51
CA LYS A 92 0.51 -15.00 11.58
C LYS A 92 0.25 -13.62 11.02
N THR A 93 1.30 -12.83 10.88
CA THR A 93 1.22 -11.57 10.12
C THR A 93 1.37 -11.89 8.64
N THR A 94 0.30 -11.63 7.88
CA THR A 94 0.24 -11.87 6.43
C THR A 94 0.48 -10.61 5.60
N GLY A 95 0.51 -9.43 6.23
CA GLY A 95 0.71 -8.14 5.58
C GLY A 95 -0.52 -7.58 4.84
N ALA A 96 -1.64 -8.30 4.87
CA ALA A 96 -2.95 -7.85 4.42
C ALA A 96 -4.03 -8.47 5.31
N TRP A 97 -5.18 -7.83 5.37
CA TRP A 97 -6.33 -8.35 6.11
C TRP A 97 -7.28 -9.03 5.14
N GLU A 98 -7.64 -10.30 5.37
CA GLU A 98 -8.55 -11.05 4.49
C GLU A 98 -9.98 -10.52 4.52
N GLY A 99 -10.39 -9.88 5.63
CA GLY A 99 -11.72 -9.31 5.84
C GLY A 99 -11.97 -7.98 5.13
N PHE A 100 -11.07 -7.52 4.26
CA PHE A 100 -11.26 -6.27 3.53
C PHE A 100 -12.42 -6.37 2.51
N TYR A 101 -13.19 -5.30 2.38
CA TYR A 101 -14.28 -5.18 1.41
C TYR A 101 -13.78 -4.45 0.16
N GLU A 102 -13.99 -5.04 -1.03
CA GLU A 102 -13.62 -4.44 -2.33
C GLU A 102 -14.62 -3.35 -2.82
N GLY A 103 -15.67 -3.06 -2.05
CA GLY A 103 -16.79 -2.20 -2.46
C GLY A 103 -16.89 -0.87 -1.70
N ASP A 104 -16.73 0.23 -2.44
CA ASP A 104 -17.76 1.24 -2.73
C ASP A 104 -17.56 1.74 -4.18
#